data_AF-A0A8X6IP43-F1
#
_entry.id   AF-A0A8X6IP43-F1
#
_cell.length_a   1.000
_cell.length_b   1.000
_cell.length_c   1.000
_cell.angle_alpha   90.00
_cell.angle_beta   90.00
_cell.angle_gamma   90.00
#
_symmetry.space_group_name_H-M   'P 1'
#
loop_
_entity.id
_entity.type
_entity.pdbx_description
1 polymer ?
#
loop_
_entity_poly.entity_id
_entity_poly.type
_entity_poly.pdbx_seq_one_letter_code
_entity_poly.pdbx_strand_id
1 'polypeptide(L)'
;MRNLAGKGSKAYLEDVEEIVQETAASLSNDELKELADQEDKNIENSYSEEKQKELSTEFLETSLATITEIMNQFIENDPNFDRSSKAKRGVMDALSTYQQLLKERKRETQITLDTFLIKRQKIGKTEETE
;
A
#
# COMPACT_ATOMS: atom_id res chain seq x y z
N MET A 1 -56.82 33.55 -15.86
CA MET A 1 -56.12 33.62 -14.56
C MET A 1 -56.78 32.62 -13.60
N ARG A 2 -56.07 31.56 -13.20
CA ARG A 2 -56.43 30.66 -12.09
C ARG A 2 -55.15 30.30 -11.31
N ASN A 3 -55.31 30.24 -10.00
CA ASN A 3 -54.38 30.03 -8.87
C ASN A 3 -53.31 28.94 -9.06
N LEU A 4 -52.25 28.97 -8.22
CA LEU A 4 -52.09 28.06 -7.07
C LEU A 4 -50.73 28.21 -6.35
N ALA A 5 -50.83 28.41 -5.03
CA ALA A 5 -50.05 27.79 -3.96
C ALA A 5 -48.50 27.80 -4.04
N GLY A 6 -47.90 28.78 -3.35
CA GLY A 6 -46.55 28.67 -2.77
C GLY A 6 -46.61 28.52 -1.25
N LYS A 7 -47.34 27.51 -0.74
CA LYS A 7 -47.30 27.07 0.67
C LYS A 7 -46.70 25.67 0.69
N GLY A 8 -45.42 25.54 0.94
CA GLY A 8 -44.81 24.20 0.96
C GLY A 8 -43.32 24.13 1.24
N SER A 9 -42.72 25.09 1.93
CA SER A 9 -41.28 24.98 2.27
C SER A 9 -40.96 25.26 3.74
N LYS A 10 -41.92 25.74 4.54
CA LYS A 10 -41.72 26.04 5.96
C LYS A 10 -42.21 24.90 6.88
N ALA A 11 -43.31 24.25 6.51
CA ALA A 11 -43.88 23.12 7.26
C ALA A 11 -42.95 21.89 7.30
N TYR A 12 -42.23 21.59 6.22
CA TYR A 12 -41.34 20.43 6.17
C TYR A 12 -40.07 20.55 7.03
N LEU A 13 -39.67 21.77 7.41
CA LEU A 13 -38.50 21.99 8.26
C LEU A 13 -38.86 21.84 9.74
N GLU A 14 -40.01 22.37 10.15
CA GLU A 14 -40.57 22.19 11.49
C GLU A 14 -40.93 20.72 11.75
N ASP A 15 -41.52 20.02 10.77
CA ASP A 15 -41.84 18.59 10.89
C ASP A 15 -40.57 17.71 10.99
N VAL A 16 -39.49 18.06 10.29
CA VAL A 16 -38.21 17.33 10.39
C VAL A 16 -37.52 17.59 11.72
N GLU A 17 -37.61 18.82 12.24
CA GLU A 17 -37.03 19.18 13.54
C GLU A 17 -37.77 18.51 14.70
N GLU A 18 -39.10 18.38 14.60
CA GLU A 18 -39.92 17.61 15.55
C GLU A 18 -39.55 16.12 15.55
N ILE A 19 -39.41 15.50 14.36
CA ILE A 19 -39.00 14.09 14.23
C ILE A 19 -37.59 13.85 14.80
N VAL A 20 -36.64 14.78 14.59
CA VAL A 20 -35.28 14.67 15.14
C VAL A 20 -35.28 14.81 16.66
N GLN A 21 -36.12 15.67 17.22
CA GLN A 21 -36.22 15.84 18.68
C GLN A 21 -36.94 14.67 19.36
N GLU A 22 -38.00 14.13 18.74
CA GLU A 22 -38.70 12.95 19.25
C GLU A 22 -37.83 11.70 19.19
N THR A 23 -37.04 11.52 18.13
CA THR A 23 -36.09 10.40 18.02
C THR A 23 -34.92 10.55 18.99
N ALA A 24 -34.38 11.76 19.18
CA ALA A 24 -33.34 12.02 20.17
C ALA A 24 -33.83 11.83 21.61
N ALA A 25 -35.12 12.10 21.88
CA ALA A 25 -35.74 11.89 23.19
C ALA A 25 -36.21 10.45 23.42
N SER A 26 -36.40 9.65 22.37
CA SER A 26 -36.88 8.27 22.46
C SER A 26 -35.76 7.22 22.55
N LEU A 27 -34.50 7.59 22.28
CA LEU A 27 -33.38 6.68 22.45
C LEU A 27 -32.98 6.61 23.93
N SER A 28 -33.04 5.41 24.50
CA SER A 28 -32.49 5.15 25.83
C SER A 28 -30.97 5.32 25.82
N ASN A 29 -30.39 5.69 26.96
CA ASN A 29 -28.93 5.71 27.13
C ASN A 29 -28.27 4.36 26.77
N ASP A 30 -29.02 3.26 26.92
CA ASP A 30 -28.56 1.92 26.53
C ASP A 30 -28.53 1.73 25.00
N GLU A 31 -29.47 2.32 24.26
CA GLU A 31 -29.49 2.28 22.79
C GLU A 31 -28.42 3.22 22.19
N LEU A 32 -28.19 4.38 22.81
CA LEU A 32 -27.08 5.27 22.45
C LEU A 32 -25.72 4.59 22.65
N LYS A 33 -25.60 3.79 23.72
CA LYS A 33 -24.41 3.00 23.99
C LYS A 33 -24.25 1.86 22.98
N GLU A 34 -25.34 1.18 22.61
CA GLU A 34 -25.30 0.13 21.58
C GLU A 34 -24.93 0.69 20.20
N LEU A 35 -25.37 1.89 19.85
CA LEU A 35 -24.98 2.58 18.60
C LEU A 35 -23.49 2.96 18.60
N ALA A 36 -22.95 3.46 19.71
CA ALA A 36 -21.52 3.72 19.85
C ALA A 36 -20.68 2.43 19.76
N ASP A 37 -21.14 1.35 20.41
CA ASP A 37 -20.50 0.03 20.37
C ASP A 37 -20.59 -0.62 18.96
N GLN A 38 -21.57 -0.25 18.12
CA GLN A 38 -21.68 -0.67 16.72
C GLN A 38 -20.76 0.13 15.78
N GLU A 39 -20.44 1.38 16.09
CA GLU A 39 -19.49 2.20 15.34
C GLU A 39 -18.06 1.68 15.53
N ASP A 40 -17.69 1.30 16.76
CA ASP A 40 -16.39 0.68 17.06
C ASP A 40 -16.21 -0.68 16.35
N LYS A 41 -17.27 -1.50 16.28
CA LYS A 41 -17.24 -2.79 15.56
C LYS A 41 -17.19 -2.64 14.03
N ASN A 42 -17.74 -1.57 13.48
CA ASN A 42 -17.65 -1.29 12.03
C ASN A 42 -16.29 -0.73 11.63
N ILE A 43 -15.57 -0.05 12.53
CA ILE A 43 -14.18 0.35 12.30
C ILE A 43 -13.26 -0.89 12.36
N GLU A 44 -13.52 -1.82 13.26
CA GLU A 44 -12.70 -3.04 13.42
C GLU A 44 -12.93 -4.08 12.31
N ASN A 45 -14.13 -4.16 11.74
CA ASN A 45 -14.47 -5.11 10.65
C ASN A 45 -14.32 -4.53 9.23
N SER A 46 -13.93 -3.26 9.09
CA SER A 46 -13.62 -2.61 7.80
C SER A 46 -12.14 -2.77 7.38
N TYR A 47 -11.31 -3.35 8.25
CA TYR A 47 -10.08 -4.00 7.81
C TYR A 47 -10.46 -5.29 7.07
N SER A 48 -11.06 -5.13 5.89
CA SER A 48 -10.86 -6.12 4.85
C SER A 48 -9.39 -6.52 4.91
N GLU A 49 -9.13 -7.82 5.07
CA GLU A 49 -7.80 -8.42 5.01
C GLU A 49 -7.24 -8.20 3.59
N GLU A 50 -6.99 -6.96 3.20
CA GLU A 50 -6.24 -6.63 2.02
C GLU A 50 -4.84 -7.16 2.28
N LYS A 51 -4.61 -8.36 1.76
CA LYS A 51 -3.33 -9.05 1.78
C LYS A 51 -2.25 -8.02 1.45
N GLN A 52 -1.43 -7.70 2.45
CA GLN A 52 -0.41 -6.66 2.31
C GLN A 52 0.44 -7.00 1.07
N LYS A 53 0.50 -6.07 0.13
CA LYS A 53 1.28 -6.25 -1.09
C LYS A 53 2.75 -6.19 -0.71
N GLU A 54 3.40 -7.36 -0.69
CA GLU A 54 4.82 -7.47 -0.47
C GLU A 54 5.57 -7.53 -1.80
N LEU A 55 6.57 -6.66 -1.94
CA LEU A 55 7.47 -6.68 -3.09
C LEU A 55 8.70 -7.50 -2.72
N SER A 56 8.71 -8.80 -3.03
CA SER A 56 9.84 -9.68 -2.68
C SER A 56 11.10 -9.37 -3.51
N THR A 57 12.28 -9.69 -2.99
CA THR A 57 13.55 -9.51 -3.71
C THR A 57 13.64 -10.40 -4.94
N GLU A 58 13.18 -11.65 -4.83
CA GLU A 58 13.13 -12.60 -5.95
C GLU A 58 12.23 -12.10 -7.08
N PHE A 59 11.08 -11.51 -6.74
CA PHE A 59 10.18 -10.92 -7.74
C PHE A 59 10.84 -9.76 -8.47
N LEU A 60 11.55 -8.88 -7.76
CA LEU A 60 12.30 -7.78 -8.37
C LEU A 60 13.37 -8.28 -9.32
N GLU A 61 14.18 -9.25 -8.88
CA GLU A 61 15.23 -9.84 -9.71
C GLU A 61 14.69 -10.46 -10.98
N THR A 62 13.68 -11.32 -10.85
CA THR A 62 13.08 -12.04 -11.97
C THR A 62 12.41 -11.10 -12.94
N SER A 63 11.68 -10.09 -12.45
CA SER A 63 10.98 -9.12 -13.29
C SER A 63 11.97 -8.24 -14.07
N LEU A 64 13.00 -7.71 -13.41
CA LEU A 64 14.03 -6.89 -14.06
C LEU A 64 14.83 -7.68 -15.11
N ALA A 65 15.15 -8.95 -14.81
CA ALA A 65 15.81 -9.84 -15.77
C ALA A 65 14.93 -10.11 -16.99
N THR A 66 13.65 -10.44 -16.76
CA THR A 66 12.68 -10.73 -17.83
C THR A 66 12.48 -9.52 -18.75
N ILE A 67 12.33 -8.33 -18.19
CA ILE A 67 12.19 -7.10 -18.98
C ILE A 67 13.46 -6.84 -19.81
N THR A 68 14.63 -7.05 -19.22
CA THR A 68 15.91 -6.90 -19.94
C THR A 68 15.99 -7.84 -21.12
N GLU A 69 15.56 -9.10 -20.94
CA GLU A 69 15.55 -10.11 -21.98
C GLU A 69 14.58 -9.75 -23.11
N ILE A 70 13.36 -9.32 -22.79
CA ILE A 70 12.40 -8.82 -23.80
C ILE A 70 13.02 -7.67 -24.59
N MET A 71 13.66 -6.71 -23.93
CA MET A 71 14.30 -5.59 -24.64
C MET A 71 15.51 -6.00 -25.48
N ASN A 72 16.22 -7.08 -25.12
CA ASN A 72 17.26 -7.66 -25.96
C ASN A 72 16.66 -8.24 -27.25
N GLN A 73 15.53 -8.93 -27.16
CA GLN A 73 14.86 -9.49 -28.34
C GLN A 73 14.45 -8.39 -29.32
N PHE A 74 13.99 -7.23 -28.85
CA PHE A 74 13.75 -6.08 -29.74
C PHE A 74 15.03 -5.58 -30.42
N ILE A 75 16.18 -5.60 -29.74
CA ILE A 75 17.46 -5.23 -30.36
C ILE A 75 17.88 -6.23 -31.44
N GLU A 76 17.67 -7.52 -31.19
CA GLU A 76 18.04 -8.59 -32.12
C GLU A 76 17.16 -8.62 -33.37
N ASN A 77 15.87 -8.28 -33.23
CA ASN A 77 14.88 -8.42 -34.29
C ASN A 77 14.54 -7.10 -35.01
N ASP A 78 14.87 -5.94 -34.44
CA ASP A 78 14.64 -4.64 -35.08
C ASP A 78 15.79 -4.30 -36.04
N PRO A 79 15.55 -4.13 -37.36
CA PRO A 79 16.57 -3.66 -38.30
C PRO A 79 17.13 -2.27 -37.96
N ASN A 80 16.39 -1.47 -37.19
CA ASN A 80 16.83 -0.18 -36.69
C ASN A 80 17.34 -0.31 -35.25
N PHE A 81 18.65 -0.53 -35.12
CA PHE A 81 19.34 -0.63 -33.83
C PHE A 81 19.15 0.61 -32.94
N ASP A 82 19.21 1.82 -33.52
CA ASP A 82 19.10 3.06 -32.74
C ASP A 82 17.73 3.19 -32.07
N ARG A 83 16.66 2.80 -32.78
CA ARG A 83 15.31 2.80 -32.24
C ARG A 83 15.16 1.79 -31.10
N SER A 84 15.57 0.55 -31.30
CA SER A 84 15.45 -0.51 -30.29
C SER A 84 16.35 -0.26 -29.08
N SER A 85 17.58 0.22 -29.29
CA SER A 85 18.50 0.65 -28.24
C SER A 85 17.93 1.82 -27.42
N LYS A 86 17.37 2.84 -28.09
CA LYS A 86 16.72 3.97 -27.41
C LYS A 86 15.51 3.51 -26.57
N ALA A 87 14.70 2.60 -27.10
CA ALA A 87 13.58 2.02 -26.36
C ALA A 87 14.06 1.26 -25.13
N LYS A 88 15.08 0.39 -25.26
CA LYS A 88 15.67 -0.34 -24.14
C LYS A 88 16.15 0.62 -23.05
N ARG A 89 16.89 1.66 -23.42
CA ARG A 89 17.36 2.66 -22.47
C ARG A 89 16.18 3.32 -21.72
N GLY A 90 15.15 3.77 -22.43
CA GLY A 90 13.98 4.39 -21.81
C GLY A 90 13.25 3.48 -20.82
N VAL A 91 13.11 2.18 -21.13
CA VAL A 91 12.52 1.20 -20.22
C VAL A 91 13.39 0.99 -18.98
N MET A 92 14.71 0.85 -19.15
CA MET A 92 15.62 0.64 -18.02
C MET A 92 15.70 1.88 -17.11
N ASP A 93 15.65 3.08 -17.70
CA ASP A 93 15.61 4.34 -16.94
C ASP A 93 14.32 4.44 -16.10
N ALA A 94 13.18 4.04 -16.66
CA ALA A 94 11.90 4.01 -15.95
C ALA A 94 11.89 3.01 -14.78
N LEU A 95 12.72 1.95 -14.85
CA LEU A 95 12.85 0.92 -13.81
C LEU A 95 13.99 1.19 -12.82
N SER A 96 14.67 2.33 -12.94
CA SER A 96 15.84 2.68 -12.11
C SER A 96 15.55 2.62 -10.60
N THR A 97 14.36 3.03 -10.17
CA THR A 97 13.93 2.98 -8.76
C THR A 97 13.93 1.55 -8.21
N TYR A 98 13.43 0.58 -8.99
CA TYR A 98 13.42 -0.83 -8.60
C TYR A 98 14.81 -1.47 -8.67
N GLN A 99 15.64 -1.07 -9.62
CA GLN A 99 17.04 -1.50 -9.68
C GLN A 99 17.84 -1.02 -8.45
N GLN A 100 17.61 0.22 -8.02
CA GLN A 100 18.22 0.77 -6.83
C GLN A 100 17.74 0.03 -5.57
N LEU A 101 16.44 -0.19 -5.43
CA LEU A 101 15.87 -0.95 -4.31
C LEU A 101 16.47 -2.36 -4.21
N LEU A 102 16.60 -3.04 -5.34
CA LEU A 102 17.23 -4.36 -5.39
C LEU A 102 18.68 -4.31 -4.91
N LYS A 103 19.44 -3.30 -5.33
CA LYS A 103 20.84 -3.10 -4.91
C LYS A 103 20.96 -2.84 -3.41
N GLU A 104 20.05 -2.07 -2.84
CA GLU A 104 20.00 -1.77 -1.41
C GLU A 104 19.76 -3.06 -0.60
N ARG A 105 18.75 -3.86 -0.97
CA ARG A 105 18.47 -5.14 -0.32
C ARG A 105 19.61 -6.15 -0.40
N LYS A 106 20.35 -6.18 -1.52
CA LYS A 106 21.54 -7.02 -1.66
C LYS A 106 22.68 -6.58 -0.75
N ARG A 107 22.81 -5.28 -0.51
CA ARG A 107 23.83 -4.74 0.40
C ARG A 107 23.50 -5.07 1.84
N GLU A 108 22.24 -4.99 2.23
CA GLU A 108 21.78 -5.33 3.59
C GLU A 108 21.97 -6.82 3.92
N THR A 109 21.78 -7.70 2.93
CA THR A 109 21.96 -9.14 3.09
C THR A 109 23.44 -9.57 3.07
N GLN A 110 24.33 -8.75 2.49
CA GLN A 110 25.76 -8.91 2.63
C GLN A 110 26.21 -8.42 4.00
N ILE A 111 26.12 -9.33 4.99
CA ILE A 111 26.84 -9.18 6.26
C ILE A 111 28.31 -8.86 5.92
N THR A 112 28.75 -7.66 6.28
CA THR A 112 30.13 -7.21 6.08
C THR A 112 31.10 -8.24 6.63
N LEU A 113 32.17 -8.55 5.89
CA LEU A 113 33.22 -9.48 6.33
C LEU A 113 33.72 -9.14 7.74
N ASP A 114 33.71 -7.86 8.11
CA ASP A 114 34.03 -7.37 9.45
C ASP A 114 33.12 -7.96 10.53
N THR A 115 31.82 -8.05 10.30
CA THR A 115 30.87 -8.67 11.23
C THR A 115 31.14 -10.16 11.39
N PHE A 116 31.52 -10.85 10.31
CA PHE A 116 31.92 -12.26 10.35
C PHE A 116 33.25 -12.47 11.08
N LEU A 117 34.26 -11.63 10.82
CA LEU A 117 35.58 -11.70 11.44
C LEU A 117 35.52 -11.39 12.95
N ILE A 118 34.75 -10.37 13.35
CA ILE A 118 34.52 -10.04 14.76
C ILE A 118 33.80 -11.19 15.49
N LYS A 119 32.83 -11.84 14.84
CA LYS A 119 32.11 -12.98 15.45
C LYS A 119 33.04 -14.17 15.68
N ARG A 120 33.94 -14.46 14.74
CA ARG A 120 34.97 -15.51 14.91
C ARG A 120 35.97 -15.19 16.02
N GLN A 121 36.40 -13.94 16.14
CA GLN A 121 37.37 -13.55 17.16
C GLN A 121 36.79 -13.60 18.59
N LYS A 122 35.47 -13.42 18.74
CA LYS A 122 34.78 -13.61 20.03
C LYS A 122 34.66 -15.09 20.43
N ILE A 123 34.36 -15.97 19.47
CA ILE A 123 34.23 -17.41 19.71
C ILE A 123 35.58 -18.03 20.15
N GLY A 124 36.68 -17.61 19.51
CA GLY A 124 38.02 -18.10 19.90
C GLY A 124 38.54 -17.59 21.25
N LYS A 125 37.95 -16.54 21.83
CA LYS A 125 38.34 -16.02 23.16
C LYS A 125 37.59 -16.67 24.32
N THR A 126 36.46 -17.30 24.05
CA THR A 126 35.66 -18.01 25.07
C THR A 126 36.12 -19.43 25.33
N GLU A 127 36.90 -20.04 24.42
CA GLU A 127 37.42 -21.41 24.58
C GLU A 127 38.78 -21.49 25.30
N GLU A 128 39.41 -20.36 25.64
CA GLU A 128 40.70 -20.32 26.37
C GLU A 128 40.55 -20.05 27.88
N THR A 129 39.33 -20.03 28.40
CA THR A 129 39.05 -19.88 29.84
C THR A 129 38.10 -20.95 30.34
N GLU A 130 38.50 -22.22 30.26
CA GLU A 130 38.03 -23.31 31.14
C GLU A 130 39.20 -24.20 31.56
#